data_AF-A0A2M8KGU5-F1
#
_entry.id   AF-A0A2M8KGU5-F1
#
_cell.length_a   1.000
_cell.length_b   1.000
_cell.length_c   1.000
_cell.angle_alpha   90.00
_cell.angle_beta   90.00
_cell.angle_gamma   90.00
#
_symmetry.space_group_name_H-M   'P 1'
#
loop_
_entity.id
_entity.type
_entity.pdbx_description
1 polymer ?
#
loop_
_entity_poly.entity_id
_entity_poly.type
_entity_poly.pdbx_seq_one_letter_code
_entity_poly.pdbx_strand_id
1 'polypeptide(L)'
;NEQLFSRLKKLDPICAKKIDAKNRRRLIRALEVCLKTDLPFSQLRQKDKPLFNTLQIGISVPKKELERKIDSRVNDMIKQGLIEEVKILKKQYLDCHSHESRRYPVRYGNPRLKSTISTMDPRICGDNNSNKTTLKLPAFSGIGYQEIIQYLQNKISLEQAIKLIKQHTKQYAKRQMTWFKRDPRIHWVTKYAEVEKLVKDFLEK
;
A
#
# COMPACT_ATOMS: atom_id res chain seq x y z
N ASN A 1 10.41 -21.32 -3.55
CA ASN A 1 10.28 -20.29 -4.61
C ASN A 1 10.67 -20.81 -5.99
N GLU A 2 11.72 -21.62 -6.10
CA GLU A 2 12.21 -22.17 -7.38
C GLU A 2 11.17 -23.03 -8.12
N GLN A 3 10.42 -23.88 -7.42
CA GLN A 3 9.33 -24.66 -8.02
C GLN A 3 8.22 -23.77 -8.62
N LEU A 4 7.87 -22.67 -7.94
CA LEU A 4 6.88 -21.70 -8.45
C LEU A 4 7.41 -20.97 -9.68
N PHE A 5 8.69 -20.60 -9.68
CA PHE A 5 9.33 -19.95 -10.81
C PHE A 5 9.41 -20.87 -12.04
N SER A 6 9.75 -22.14 -11.83
CA SER A 6 9.75 -23.16 -12.89
C SER A 6 8.37 -23.34 -13.50
N ARG A 7 7.32 -23.40 -12.66
CA ARG A 7 5.93 -23.47 -13.13
C ARG A 7 5.52 -22.23 -13.92
N LEU A 8 5.93 -21.03 -13.49
CA LEU A 8 5.68 -19.80 -14.23
C LEU A 8 6.41 -19.78 -15.57
N LYS A 9 7.66 -20.27 -15.62
CA LYS A 9 8.46 -20.33 -16.86
C LYS A 9 7.81 -21.22 -17.92
N LYS A 10 7.12 -22.30 -17.52
CA LYS A 10 6.37 -23.17 -18.43
C LYS A 10 5.12 -22.49 -19.00
N LEU A 11 4.41 -21.70 -18.18
CA LEU A 11 3.14 -21.07 -18.56
C LEU A 11 3.34 -19.72 -19.27
N ASP A 12 4.29 -18.91 -18.82
CA ASP A 12 4.59 -17.58 -19.37
C ASP A 12 6.10 -17.28 -19.28
N PRO A 13 6.89 -17.70 -20.28
CA PRO A 13 8.33 -17.48 -20.30
C PRO A 13 8.70 -15.99 -20.41
N ILE A 14 7.84 -15.16 -20.98
CA ILE A 14 8.06 -13.72 -21.14
C ILE A 14 7.96 -13.03 -19.76
N CYS A 15 6.93 -13.36 -18.99
CA CYS A 15 6.76 -12.89 -17.63
C CYS A 15 7.90 -13.37 -16.71
N ALA A 16 8.30 -14.65 -16.82
CA ALA A 16 9.37 -15.23 -16.03
C ALA A 16 10.72 -14.52 -16.23
N LYS A 17 11.02 -13.99 -17.43
CA LYS A 17 12.23 -13.18 -17.67
C LYS A 17 12.22 -11.82 -16.94
N LYS A 18 11.04 -11.25 -16.67
CA LYS A 18 10.88 -9.91 -16.06
C LYS A 18 10.73 -9.94 -14.54
N ILE A 19 10.24 -11.04 -13.97
CA ILE A 19 9.99 -11.16 -12.54
C ILE A 19 11.20 -11.81 -11.86
N ASP A 20 11.68 -11.19 -10.78
CA ASP A 20 12.68 -11.79 -9.90
C ASP A 20 12.12 -13.04 -9.18
N ALA A 21 12.85 -14.16 -9.30
CA ALA A 21 12.53 -15.44 -8.69
C ALA A 21 12.43 -15.38 -7.14
N LYS A 22 13.09 -14.40 -6.50
CA LYS A 22 13.01 -14.22 -5.05
C LYS A 22 11.69 -13.55 -4.62
N ASN A 23 10.98 -12.87 -5.52
CA ASN A 23 9.75 -12.16 -5.20
C ASN A 23 8.51 -13.08 -5.21
N ARG A 24 8.35 -13.86 -4.13
CA ARG A 24 7.25 -14.82 -3.96
C ARG A 24 5.86 -14.23 -4.23
N ARG A 25 5.59 -13.00 -3.78
CA ARG A 25 4.27 -12.35 -3.97
C ARG A 25 3.96 -12.10 -5.44
N ARG A 26 4.93 -11.60 -6.22
CA ARG A 26 4.75 -11.37 -7.67
C ARG A 26 4.61 -12.69 -8.44
N LEU A 27 5.35 -13.73 -8.05
CA LEU A 27 5.26 -15.05 -8.68
C LEU A 27 3.89 -15.69 -8.46
N ILE A 28 3.40 -15.69 -7.21
CA ILE A 28 2.07 -16.21 -6.89
C ILE A 28 1.01 -15.45 -7.69
N ARG A 29 1.06 -14.11 -7.71
CA ARG A 29 0.08 -13.32 -8.47
C ARG A 29 0.11 -13.63 -9.97
N ALA A 30 1.30 -13.77 -10.56
CA ALA A 30 1.42 -14.11 -11.99
C ALA A 30 0.82 -15.50 -12.28
N LEU A 31 1.14 -16.50 -11.47
CA LEU A 31 0.58 -17.85 -11.58
C LEU A 31 -0.95 -17.85 -11.40
N GLU A 32 -1.47 -17.12 -10.41
CA GLU A 32 -2.91 -16.99 -10.18
C GLU A 32 -3.64 -16.42 -11.40
N VAL A 33 -3.06 -15.43 -12.08
CA VAL A 33 -3.67 -14.88 -13.30
C VAL A 33 -3.64 -15.92 -14.41
N CYS A 34 -2.49 -16.53 -14.68
CA CYS A 34 -2.38 -17.55 -15.73
C CYS A 34 -3.34 -18.72 -15.51
N LEU A 35 -3.52 -19.18 -14.27
CA LEU A 35 -4.41 -20.30 -13.94
C LEU A 35 -5.90 -19.93 -13.94
N LYS A 36 -6.26 -18.66 -13.74
CA LYS A 36 -7.67 -18.22 -13.70
C LYS A 36 -8.20 -17.76 -15.06
N THR A 37 -7.31 -17.28 -15.92
CA THR A 37 -7.68 -16.68 -17.21
C THR A 37 -7.26 -17.55 -18.39
N ASP A 38 -6.52 -18.63 -18.14
CA ASP A 38 -5.83 -19.48 -19.12
C ASP A 38 -4.92 -18.74 -20.12
N LEU A 39 -4.74 -17.43 -19.91
CA LEU A 39 -3.94 -16.54 -20.74
C LEU A 39 -2.63 -16.17 -20.04
N PRO A 40 -1.54 -15.96 -20.80
CA PRO A 40 -0.29 -15.46 -20.25
C PRO A 40 -0.48 -14.09 -19.59
N PHE A 41 0.04 -13.94 -18.38
CA PHE A 41 0.01 -12.67 -17.65
C PHE A 41 0.68 -11.51 -18.38
N SER A 42 1.68 -11.81 -19.21
CA SER A 42 2.34 -10.84 -20.10
C SER A 42 1.40 -10.27 -21.17
N GLN A 43 0.45 -11.07 -21.66
CA GLN A 43 -0.55 -10.65 -22.65
C GLN A 43 -1.61 -9.75 -22.01
N LEU A 44 -2.05 -10.05 -20.79
CA LEU A 44 -3.03 -9.25 -20.05
C LEU A 44 -2.47 -7.93 -19.49
N ARG A 45 -1.16 -7.72 -19.51
CA ARG A 45 -0.51 -6.51 -19.00
C ARG A 45 -0.33 -5.44 -20.08
N GLN A 46 -0.96 -5.57 -21.24
CA GLN A 46 -0.99 -4.48 -22.20
C GLN A 46 -1.67 -3.28 -21.54
N LYS A 47 -1.05 -2.10 -21.66
CA LYS A 47 -1.64 -0.87 -21.13
C LYS A 47 -2.81 -0.52 -22.04
N ASP A 48 -4.03 -0.84 -21.60
CA ASP A 48 -5.23 -0.37 -22.27
C ASP A 48 -5.19 1.16 -22.38
N LYS A 49 -5.81 1.69 -23.44
CA LYS A 49 -6.02 3.13 -23.56
C LYS A 49 -6.83 3.60 -22.34
N PRO A 50 -6.46 4.73 -21.72
CA PRO A 50 -7.21 5.25 -20.60
C PRO A 50 -8.67 5.51 -21.03
N LEU A 51 -9.62 5.18 -20.15
CA LEU A 51 -11.06 5.34 -20.42
C LEU A 51 -11.47 6.80 -20.64
N PHE A 52 -10.68 7.74 -20.10
CA PHE A 52 -10.94 9.16 -20.15
C PHE A 52 -9.73 9.91 -20.68
N ASN A 53 -9.96 11.06 -21.29
CA ASN A 53 -8.92 12.04 -21.49
C ASN A 53 -8.50 12.58 -20.11
N THR A 54 -7.25 12.37 -19.72
CA THR A 54 -6.76 12.75 -18.38
C THR A 54 -5.51 13.60 -18.49
N LEU A 55 -5.55 14.79 -17.91
CA LEU A 55 -4.37 15.59 -17.63
C LEU A 55 -3.75 15.15 -16.31
N GLN A 56 -2.47 14.74 -16.34
CA GLN A 56 -1.73 14.36 -15.12
C GLN A 56 -0.71 15.43 -14.78
N ILE A 57 -0.83 16.01 -13.59
CA ILE A 57 0.05 17.09 -13.11
C ILE A 57 0.80 16.60 -11.88
N GLY A 58 2.13 16.77 -11.89
CA GLY A 58 3.01 16.41 -10.78
C GLY A 58 3.61 17.66 -10.14
N ILE A 59 3.50 17.80 -8.83
CA ILE A 59 4.11 18.92 -8.10
C ILE A 59 5.58 18.60 -7.83
N SER A 60 6.49 19.38 -8.38
CA SER A 60 7.93 19.26 -8.16
C SER A 60 8.36 20.18 -7.03
N VAL A 61 8.92 19.59 -5.96
CA VAL A 61 9.46 20.33 -4.81
C VAL A 61 10.95 20.00 -4.67
N PRO A 62 11.82 21.00 -4.46
CA PRO A 62 13.23 20.76 -4.18
C PRO A 62 13.41 19.83 -2.98
N LYS A 63 14.35 18.87 -3.09
CA LYS A 63 14.57 17.83 -2.07
C LYS A 63 14.74 18.40 -0.66
N LYS A 64 15.52 19.47 -0.50
CA LYS A 64 15.81 20.10 0.80
C LYS A 64 14.54 20.68 1.44
N GLU A 65 13.67 21.30 0.65
CA GLU A 65 12.40 21.84 1.14
C GLU A 65 11.42 20.72 1.50
N LEU A 66 11.35 19.67 0.67
CA LEU A 66 10.52 18.50 0.93
C LEU A 66 10.91 17.82 2.26
N GLU A 67 12.20 17.65 2.52
CA GLU A 67 12.68 17.07 3.78
C GLU A 67 12.30 17.92 4.99
N ARG A 68 12.43 19.26 4.89
CA ARG A 68 11.97 20.18 5.94
C ARG A 68 10.47 20.08 6.20
N LYS A 69 9.65 20.04 5.13
CA LYS A 69 8.19 19.88 5.22
C LYS A 69 7.81 18.56 5.87
N ILE A 70 8.47 17.47 5.49
CA ILE A 70 8.27 16.14 6.11
C ILE A 70 8.58 16.20 7.61
N ASP A 71 9.72 16.78 7.98
CA ASP A 71 10.14 16.83 9.37
C ASP A 71 9.18 17.67 10.23
N SER A 72 8.72 18.83 9.73
CA SER A 72 7.69 19.64 10.39
C SER A 72 6.39 18.87 10.54
N ARG A 73 5.88 18.30 9.44
CA ARG A 73 4.62 17.54 9.42
C ARG A 73 4.63 16.39 10.42
N VAL A 74 5.73 15.65 10.54
CA VAL A 74 5.83 14.56 11.50
C VAL A 74 5.78 15.07 12.94
N ASN A 75 6.46 16.19 13.24
CA ASN A 75 6.37 16.80 14.57
C ASN A 75 4.94 17.25 14.87
N ASP A 76 4.25 17.82 13.88
CA ASP A 76 2.86 18.28 14.02
C ASP A 76 1.90 17.12 14.23
N MET A 77 2.09 15.99 13.52
CA MET A 77 1.31 14.76 13.75
C MET A 77 1.43 14.24 15.18
N ILE A 78 2.64 14.27 15.76
CA ILE A 78 2.85 13.84 17.14
C ILE A 78 2.14 14.80 18.11
N LYS A 79 2.27 16.12 17.90
CA LYS A 79 1.58 17.13 18.71
C LYS A 79 0.06 17.05 18.63
N GLN A 80 -0.48 16.69 17.46
CA GLN A 80 -1.91 16.52 17.22
C GLN A 80 -2.48 15.22 17.82
N GLY A 81 -1.65 14.39 18.44
CA GLY A 81 -2.11 13.21 19.17
C GLY A 81 -2.08 11.90 18.37
N LEU A 82 -1.11 11.73 17.47
CA LEU A 82 -0.90 10.45 16.78
C LEU A 82 -0.75 9.27 17.77
N ILE A 83 -0.13 9.51 18.93
CA ILE A 83 0.06 8.48 19.96
C ILE A 83 -1.29 8.04 20.53
N GLU A 84 -2.16 9.00 20.82
CA GLU A 84 -3.51 8.81 21.34
C GLU A 84 -4.37 8.07 20.32
N GLU A 85 -4.31 8.46 19.05
CA GLU A 85 -5.00 7.76 17.96
C GLU A 85 -4.60 6.29 17.88
N VAL A 86 -3.29 6.01 17.91
CA VAL A 86 -2.78 4.62 17.85
C VAL A 86 -3.20 3.83 19.09
N LYS A 87 -3.23 4.46 20.28
CA LYS A 87 -3.75 3.81 21.51
C LYS A 87 -5.23 3.45 21.36
N ILE A 88 -6.06 4.36 20.83
CA ILE A 88 -7.48 4.11 20.59
C ILE A 88 -7.68 2.95 19.60
N LEU A 89 -6.96 2.97 18.48
CA LEU A 89 -7.03 1.90 17.49
C LEU A 89 -6.55 0.57 18.06
N LYS A 90 -5.47 0.57 18.85
CA LYS A 90 -5.00 -0.64 19.53
C LYS A 90 -6.08 -1.19 20.46
N LYS A 91 -6.71 -0.34 21.27
CA LYS A 91 -7.85 -0.73 22.13
C LYS A 91 -8.98 -1.35 21.33
N GLN A 92 -9.40 -0.68 20.25
CA GLN A 92 -10.50 -1.14 19.41
C GLN A 92 -10.24 -2.47 18.72
N TYR A 93 -9.02 -2.75 18.27
CA TYR A 93 -8.67 -3.95 17.49
C TYR A 93 -8.01 -5.08 18.30
N LEU A 94 -7.41 -4.80 19.46
CA LEU A 94 -6.79 -5.83 20.31
C LEU A 94 -7.72 -6.26 21.45
N ASP A 95 -8.53 -5.37 22.03
CA ASP A 95 -9.41 -5.74 23.15
C ASP A 95 -10.70 -6.44 22.70
N CYS A 96 -10.99 -6.49 21.40
CA CYS A 96 -12.14 -7.22 20.87
C CYS A 96 -11.90 -8.73 20.72
N HIS A 97 -10.71 -9.24 21.05
CA HIS A 97 -10.44 -10.69 21.04
C HIS A 97 -10.90 -11.42 22.32
N SER A 98 -11.47 -10.72 23.31
CA SER A 98 -12.10 -11.33 24.50
C SER A 98 -13.62 -11.48 24.38
N HIS A 99 -14.23 -10.99 23.29
CA HIS A 99 -15.64 -11.26 22.96
C HIS A 99 -15.72 -12.07 21.68
N GLU A 100 -15.57 -13.39 21.83
CA GLU A 100 -16.37 -14.35 21.07
C GLU A 100 -17.79 -13.76 20.96
N SER A 101 -18.33 -13.57 19.75
CA SER A 101 -19.70 -13.09 19.43
C SER A 101 -20.00 -11.58 19.21
N ARG A 102 -19.20 -10.86 18.42
CA ARG A 102 -19.77 -9.76 17.58
C ARG A 102 -19.58 -10.03 16.09
N ARG A 103 -20.60 -10.66 15.50
CA ARG A 103 -20.80 -10.73 14.05
C ARG A 103 -20.87 -9.32 13.48
N TYR A 104 -19.83 -8.88 12.76
CA TYR A 104 -19.97 -7.70 11.90
C TYR A 104 -20.80 -8.10 10.66
N PRO A 105 -21.85 -7.34 10.29
CA PRO A 105 -22.63 -7.63 9.11
C PRO A 105 -21.80 -7.32 7.86
N VAL A 106 -21.51 -8.34 7.06
CA VAL A 106 -20.84 -8.20 5.76
C VAL A 106 -21.80 -7.47 4.80
N ARG A 107 -21.56 -6.17 4.56
CA ARG A 107 -22.38 -5.33 3.66
C ARG A 107 -21.98 -5.38 2.18
N TYR A 108 -21.15 -6.34 1.78
CA TYR A 108 -20.83 -6.55 0.37
C TYR A 108 -21.08 -8.01 -0.03
N GLY A 109 -22.29 -8.26 -0.52
CA GLY A 109 -22.66 -9.49 -1.20
C GLY A 109 -23.29 -9.14 -2.54
N ASN A 110 -22.58 -9.48 -3.62
CA ASN A 110 -23.14 -9.48 -4.97
C ASN A 110 -24.32 -10.49 -5.01
N PRO A 111 -25.57 -10.09 -5.32
CA PRO A 111 -26.75 -10.95 -5.19
C PRO A 111 -26.76 -12.20 -6.09
N ARG A 112 -25.85 -12.30 -7.07
CA ARG A 112 -25.85 -13.35 -8.10
C ARG A 112 -24.93 -14.55 -7.84
N LEU A 113 -24.25 -14.63 -6.70
CA LEU A 113 -23.36 -15.75 -6.36
C LEU A 113 -23.80 -16.44 -5.06
N LYS A 114 -25.00 -17.03 -5.06
CA LYS A 114 -25.46 -17.92 -3.98
C LYS A 114 -24.97 -19.35 -4.25
N SER A 115 -23.73 -19.69 -3.88
CA SER A 115 -23.36 -21.08 -3.53
C SER A 115 -21.89 -21.31 -3.10
N THR A 116 -20.97 -20.33 -3.20
CA THR A 116 -19.56 -20.60 -2.82
C THR A 116 -18.86 -19.36 -2.27
N ILE A 117 -19.30 -18.88 -1.10
CA ILE A 117 -18.42 -18.11 -0.21
C ILE A 117 -18.31 -18.93 1.06
N SER A 118 -17.44 -19.94 0.98
CA SER A 118 -16.82 -20.54 2.16
C SER A 118 -16.18 -19.40 2.94
N THR A 119 -16.75 -19.17 4.12
CA THR A 119 -16.06 -18.89 5.38
C THR A 119 -14.73 -18.15 5.24
N MET A 120 -14.66 -16.92 5.77
CA MET A 120 -13.39 -16.25 6.10
C MET A 120 -12.39 -17.28 6.64
N ASP A 121 -11.23 -17.35 5.99
CA ASP A 121 -10.15 -18.27 6.33
C ASP A 121 -9.79 -18.12 7.83
N PRO A 122 -10.08 -19.12 8.68
CA PRO A 122 -9.83 -19.06 10.13
C PRO A 122 -8.34 -18.93 10.48
N ARG A 123 -7.42 -19.04 9.51
CA ARG A 123 -5.98 -18.91 9.71
C ARG A 123 -5.48 -17.49 10.05
N ILE A 124 -6.38 -16.53 10.27
CA ILE A 124 -6.03 -15.23 10.87
C ILE A 124 -6.06 -15.29 12.41
N CYS A 125 -6.78 -16.24 13.01
CA CYS A 125 -6.92 -16.36 14.45
C CYS A 125 -6.56 -17.78 14.89
N GLY A 126 -5.27 -18.06 15.00
CA GLY A 126 -4.78 -19.35 15.45
C GLY A 126 -3.28 -19.32 15.61
N ASP A 127 -2.80 -18.54 16.58
CA ASP A 127 -1.47 -18.71 17.16
C ASP A 127 -1.51 -18.14 18.58
N ASN A 128 -1.25 -18.99 19.59
CA ASN A 128 -1.16 -18.67 21.02
C ASN A 128 0.06 -17.79 21.38
N ASN A 129 0.51 -16.97 20.43
CA ASN A 129 1.58 -16.01 20.60
C ASN A 129 1.03 -14.61 20.26
N SER A 130 0.30 -14.05 21.21
CA SER A 130 -0.52 -12.82 21.16
C SER A 130 0.20 -11.54 20.69
N ASN A 131 1.49 -11.60 20.37
CA ASN A 131 2.31 -10.46 19.96
C ASN A 131 2.68 -10.43 18.46
N LYS A 132 2.37 -11.46 17.66
CA LYS A 132 2.87 -11.57 16.26
C LYS A 132 1.82 -11.30 15.16
N THR A 133 0.53 -11.44 15.46
CA THR A 133 -0.57 -11.39 14.47
C THR A 133 -1.20 -9.99 14.34
N THR A 134 -1.10 -9.15 15.37
CA THR A 134 -1.77 -7.83 15.46
C THR A 134 -1.20 -6.75 14.53
N LEU A 135 0.08 -6.89 14.11
CA LEU A 135 0.76 -5.96 13.21
C LEU A 135 0.43 -6.16 11.70
N LYS A 136 -0.38 -7.18 11.36
CA LYS A 136 -0.69 -7.53 9.96
C LYS A 136 -2.01 -6.95 9.45
N LEU A 137 -2.68 -6.09 10.22
CA LEU A 137 -3.90 -5.44 9.74
C LEU A 137 -3.55 -4.32 8.75
N PRO A 138 -4.31 -4.16 7.64
CA PRO A 138 -4.10 -3.06 6.71
C PRO A 138 -4.12 -1.68 7.38
N ALA A 139 -4.98 -1.49 8.38
CA ALA A 139 -5.06 -0.24 9.16
C ALA A 139 -3.75 0.12 9.86
N PHE A 140 -2.98 -0.87 10.31
CA PHE A 140 -1.68 -0.66 10.97
C PHE A 140 -0.49 -0.70 10.01
N SER A 141 -0.72 -0.78 8.70
CA SER A 141 0.35 -0.82 7.69
C SER A 141 0.87 0.58 7.28
N GLY A 142 0.19 1.64 7.74
CA GLY A 142 0.58 3.02 7.49
C GLY A 142 1.89 3.42 8.17
N ILE A 143 2.70 4.24 7.49
CA ILE A 143 3.92 4.85 8.05
C ILE A 143 3.51 5.74 9.24
N GLY A 144 4.10 5.53 10.41
CA GLY A 144 3.69 6.18 11.66
C GLY A 144 3.11 5.19 12.65
N TYR A 145 2.13 4.40 12.22
CA TYR A 145 1.39 3.50 13.11
C TYR A 145 2.29 2.35 13.59
N GLN A 146 3.09 1.76 12.71
CA GLN A 146 3.97 0.64 13.07
C GLN A 146 5.04 1.05 14.09
N GLU A 147 5.63 2.22 13.91
CA GLU A 147 6.67 2.75 14.79
C GLU A 147 6.09 3.12 16.15
N ILE A 148 4.91 3.76 16.19
CA ILE A 148 4.23 4.07 17.45
C ILE A 148 3.76 2.80 18.16
N ILE A 149 3.28 1.79 17.44
CA ILE A 149 2.94 0.49 18.05
C ILE A 149 4.19 -0.15 18.70
N GLN A 150 5.36 -0.08 18.06
CA GLN A 150 6.61 -0.57 18.64
C GLN A 150 7.01 0.20 19.90
N TYR A 151 6.82 1.52 19.91
CA TYR A 151 6.99 2.35 21.10
C TYR A 151 6.02 1.94 22.21
N LEU A 152 4.73 1.76 21.91
CA LEU A 152 3.72 1.29 22.88
C LEU A 152 3.93 -0.16 23.36
N GLN A 153 4.80 -0.92 22.69
CA GLN A 153 5.25 -2.25 23.11
C GLN A 153 6.59 -2.20 23.87
N ASN A 154 7.09 -1.00 24.20
CA ASN A 154 8.38 -0.76 24.86
C ASN A 154 9.58 -1.35 24.10
N LYS A 155 9.48 -1.53 22.78
CA LYS A 155 10.59 -2.08 21.96
C LYS A 155 11.59 -1.01 21.51
N ILE A 156 11.14 0.22 21.37
CA ILE A 156 11.92 1.38 20.95
C ILE A 156 11.51 2.61 21.76
N SER A 157 12.39 3.60 21.89
CA SER A 157 12.04 4.87 22.51
C SER A 157 11.19 5.75 21.60
N LEU A 158 10.49 6.74 22.18
CA LEU A 158 9.69 7.69 21.40
C LEU A 158 10.54 8.48 20.40
N GLU A 159 11.73 8.91 20.80
CA GLU A 159 12.67 9.61 19.93
C GLU A 159 13.11 8.75 18.74
N GLN A 160 13.40 7.46 18.99
CA GLN A 160 13.72 6.51 17.95
C GLN A 160 12.54 6.30 17.00
N ALA A 161 11.33 6.16 17.53
CA ALA A 161 10.12 6.04 16.71
C ALA A 161 9.96 7.27 15.79
N ILE A 162 10.07 8.49 16.31
CA ILE A 162 9.97 9.73 15.52
C ILE A 162 11.04 9.77 14.42
N LYS A 163 12.28 9.38 14.74
CA LYS A 163 13.38 9.31 13.77
C LYS A 163 13.07 8.32 12.64
N LEU A 164 12.55 7.13 12.97
CA LEU A 164 12.15 6.12 12.00
C LEU A 164 11.00 6.61 11.11
N ILE A 165 9.98 7.25 11.69
CA ILE A 165 8.84 7.80 10.93
C ILE A 165 9.33 8.82 9.90
N LYS A 166 10.23 9.73 10.30
CA LYS A 166 10.85 10.71 9.39
C LYS A 166 11.61 10.01 8.27
N GLN A 167 12.46 9.03 8.61
CA GLN A 167 13.26 8.28 7.63
C GLN A 167 12.38 7.50 6.64
N HIS A 168 11.39 6.76 7.12
CA HIS A 168 10.47 5.98 6.30
C HIS A 168 9.61 6.86 5.41
N THR A 169 9.16 8.02 5.91
CA THR A 169 8.43 9.01 5.11
C THR A 169 9.31 9.56 3.98
N LYS A 170 10.58 9.89 4.25
CA LYS A 170 11.55 10.34 3.23
C LYS A 170 11.79 9.27 2.17
N GLN A 171 11.98 8.01 2.59
CA GLN A 171 12.13 6.88 1.67
C GLN A 171 10.88 6.65 0.83
N TYR A 172 9.69 6.77 1.43
CA TYR A 172 8.43 6.64 0.73
C TYR A 172 8.26 7.74 -0.32
N ALA A 173 8.51 9.01 0.03
CA ALA A 173 8.49 10.13 -0.90
C ALA A 173 9.48 9.91 -2.07
N LYS A 174 10.70 9.43 -1.79
CA LYS A 174 11.67 9.06 -2.83
C LYS A 174 11.12 7.98 -3.76
N ARG A 175 10.53 6.91 -3.20
CA ARG A 175 9.93 5.81 -3.99
C ARG A 175 8.77 6.30 -4.85
N GLN A 176 7.91 7.19 -4.32
CA GLN A 176 6.84 7.84 -5.08
C GLN A 176 7.42 8.59 -6.28
N MET A 177 8.42 9.44 -6.07
CA MET A 177 9.07 10.18 -7.15
C MET A 177 9.72 9.27 -8.19
N THR A 178 10.42 8.22 -7.77
CA THR A 178 10.97 7.21 -8.70
C THR A 178 9.87 6.48 -9.48
N TRP A 179 8.68 6.30 -8.90
CA TRP A 179 7.55 5.68 -9.59
C TRP A 179 6.93 6.64 -10.61
N PHE A 180 6.57 7.87 -10.20
CA PHE A 180 5.94 8.86 -11.07
C PHE A 180 6.85 9.35 -12.20
N LYS A 181 8.16 9.51 -11.96
CA LYS A 181 9.10 9.91 -13.02
C LYS A 181 9.21 8.91 -14.19
N ARG A 182 8.71 7.68 -14.03
CA ARG A 182 8.67 6.69 -15.12
C ARG A 182 7.48 6.91 -16.06
N ASP A 183 6.49 7.71 -15.67
CA ASP A 183 5.35 8.00 -16.52
C ASP A 183 5.60 9.31 -17.29
N PRO A 184 5.79 9.26 -18.62
CA PRO A 184 6.06 10.45 -19.42
C PRO A 184 4.83 11.35 -19.59
N ARG A 185 3.62 10.90 -19.18
CA ARG A 185 2.38 11.68 -19.30
C ARG A 185 2.24 12.77 -18.22
N ILE A 186 3.10 12.75 -17.21
CA ILE A 186 2.99 13.65 -16.07
C ILE A 186 3.70 14.97 -16.38
N HIS A 187 2.95 16.06 -16.35
CA HIS A 187 3.45 17.41 -16.47
C HIS A 187 3.94 17.90 -15.11
N TRP A 188 5.25 18.03 -14.95
CA TRP A 188 5.85 18.49 -13.69
C TRP A 188 5.87 20.01 -13.61
N VAL A 189 5.25 20.55 -12.57
CA VAL A 189 5.09 21.99 -12.33
C VAL A 189 5.66 22.36 -10.98
N THR A 190 6.15 23.59 -10.86
CA THR A 190 6.64 24.13 -9.58
C THR A 190 5.74 25.26 -9.06
N LYS A 191 5.15 26.02 -9.97
CA LYS A 191 4.33 27.19 -9.66
C LYS A 191 2.87 26.91 -9.94
N TYR A 192 2.00 27.53 -9.16
CA TYR A 192 0.56 27.41 -9.33
C TYR A 192 0.07 27.97 -10.67
N ALA A 193 0.63 29.08 -11.14
CA ALA A 193 0.26 29.69 -12.43
C ALA A 193 0.47 28.75 -13.64
N GLU A 194 1.47 27.86 -13.58
CA GLU A 194 1.70 26.85 -14.62
C GLU A 194 0.57 25.81 -14.65
N VAL A 195 0.02 25.46 -13.49
CA VAL A 195 -1.11 24.53 -13.35
C VAL A 195 -2.35 25.11 -14.01
N GLU A 196 -2.69 26.36 -13.70
CA GLU A 196 -3.87 27.02 -14.25
C GLU A 196 -3.83 27.05 -15.78
N LYS A 197 -2.66 27.37 -16.34
CA LYS A 197 -2.48 27.37 -17.80
C LYS A 197 -2.71 25.98 -18.39
N LEU A 198 -2.07 24.95 -17.84
CA LEU A 198 -2.24 23.57 -18.32
C LEU A 198 -3.69 23.09 -18.23
N VAL A 199 -4.42 23.49 -17.20
CA VAL A 199 -5.83 23.15 -17.03
C VAL A 199 -6.68 23.86 -18.08
N LYS A 200 -6.47 25.16 -18.32
CA LYS A 200 -7.19 25.89 -19.38
C LYS A 200 -6.93 25.28 -20.77
N ASP A 201 -5.67 25.07 -21.10
CA ASP A 201 -5.25 24.45 -22.38
C ASP A 201 -5.82 23.03 -22.57
N PHE A 202 -6.16 22.33 -21.48
CA PHE A 202 -6.77 21.00 -21.51
C PHE A 202 -8.29 21.05 -21.64
N LEU A 203 -8.95 22.03 -21.02
CA LEU A 203 -10.40 22.20 -21.09
C LEU A 203 -10.87 22.82 -22.41
N GLU A 204 -10.01 23.59 -23.09
CA GLU A 204 -10.28 24.18 -24.40
C GLU A 204 -10.12 23.18 -25.57
N LYS A 205 -9.64 21.96 -25.29
CA LYS A 205 -9.49 20.87 -26.27
C LYS A 205 -10.63 19.88 -26.20
#